data_AF-A0A819XNH5-F1
#
_entry.id   AF-A0A819XNH5-F1
#
_cell.length_a   1.000
_cell.length_b   1.000
_cell.length_c   1.000
_cell.angle_alpha   90.00
_cell.angle_beta   90.00
_cell.angle_gamma   90.00
#
_symmetry.space_group_name_H-M   'P 1'
#
loop_
_entity.id
_entity.type
_entity.pdbx_description
1 polymer ?
#
loop_
_entity_poly.entity_id
_entity_poly.type
_entity_poly.pdbx_seq_one_letter_code
_entity_poly.pdbx_strand_id
1 'polypeptide(L)'
;FNRNPSLNSNDDIEELIYAIKDNKFIITYYRDINYITPSIRTYIKPSNWNDKAFIFKWNDNLHEIYQANEDLKQISKRDLYYEIKKLIKQEEEVIKRVQTVENEIRDLQSRRQQEELSSDLEVSIYDIDRNEKSKIYKELLQQKTDEDKNRKNMNDLDYLYPYLAAIGNPECINAPIAEQIRYTVKLDFKNQSIYRANLIQSCYENEIKELLTKQQWYQNNPISKNDELECEQAKFRLQILQDRLKQHEEFTRENYLQLERHLNEDIRLKEPYIVR
;
A
#
# COMPACT_ATOMS: atom_id res chain seq x y z
N PHE A 1 16.92 -19.34 -46.87
CA PHE A 1 18.04 -18.60 -47.49
C PHE A 1 17.53 -17.89 -48.74
N ASN A 2 18.23 -16.89 -49.30
CA ASN A 2 17.82 -16.21 -50.55
C ASN A 2 18.59 -16.77 -51.76
N ARG A 3 17.93 -16.89 -52.92
CA ARG A 3 18.52 -17.48 -54.14
C ARG A 3 19.73 -16.69 -54.62
N ASN A 4 20.83 -17.38 -54.85
CA ASN A 4 22.04 -16.85 -55.44
C ASN A 4 22.17 -17.32 -56.91
N PRO A 5 21.97 -16.42 -57.91
CA PRO A 5 22.02 -16.81 -59.32
C PRO A 5 23.43 -17.21 -59.81
N SER A 6 24.47 -16.98 -59.00
CA SER A 6 25.85 -17.39 -59.32
C SER A 6 26.12 -18.87 -59.02
N LEU A 7 25.25 -19.53 -58.26
CA LEU A 7 25.36 -20.95 -57.91
C LEU A 7 24.37 -21.77 -58.74
N ASN A 8 24.68 -23.04 -58.95
CA ASN A 8 23.72 -23.96 -59.53
C ASN A 8 22.56 -24.18 -58.54
N SER A 9 21.33 -24.34 -59.04
CA SER A 9 20.14 -24.59 -58.22
C SER A 9 20.32 -25.74 -57.23
N ASN A 10 21.10 -26.77 -57.59
CA ASN A 10 21.38 -27.94 -56.75
C ASN A 10 22.50 -27.75 -55.72
N ASP A 11 23.24 -26.65 -55.79
CA ASP A 11 24.27 -26.27 -54.81
C ASP A 11 23.82 -25.10 -53.93
N ASP A 12 22.72 -24.43 -54.31
CA ASP A 12 22.14 -23.30 -53.59
C ASP A 12 21.06 -23.79 -52.62
N ILE A 13 21.30 -23.61 -51.32
CA ILE A 13 20.39 -24.06 -50.27
C ILE A 13 19.23 -23.07 -50.17
N GLU A 14 17.99 -23.55 -50.26
CA GLU A 14 16.78 -22.76 -50.02
C GLU A 14 16.39 -22.82 -48.55
N GLU A 15 16.32 -24.04 -48.01
CA GLU A 15 15.85 -24.31 -46.66
C GLU A 15 16.75 -25.34 -45.98
N LEU A 16 17.00 -25.12 -44.69
CA LEU A 16 17.72 -26.06 -43.84
C LEU A 16 16.89 -26.26 -42.56
N ILE A 17 16.43 -27.49 -42.35
CA ILE A 17 15.60 -27.86 -41.21
C ILE A 17 16.40 -28.78 -40.29
N TYR A 18 16.50 -28.39 -39.02
CA TYR A 18 17.05 -29.20 -37.94
C TYR A 18 15.90 -29.93 -37.24
N ALA A 19 15.62 -31.16 -37.65
CA ALA A 19 14.60 -32.00 -37.02
C ALA A 19 15.18 -32.68 -35.77
N ILE A 20 15.28 -31.93 -34.67
CA ILE A 20 15.94 -32.35 -33.41
C ILE A 20 15.34 -33.65 -32.87
N LYS A 21 14.00 -33.79 -32.89
CA LYS A 21 13.31 -34.99 -32.38
C LYS A 21 13.60 -36.25 -33.19
N ASP A 22 13.77 -36.09 -34.50
CA ASP A 22 13.98 -37.20 -35.43
C ASP A 22 15.46 -37.47 -35.69
N ASN A 23 16.36 -36.67 -35.08
CA ASN A 23 17.81 -36.70 -35.33
C ASN A 23 18.14 -36.60 -36.83
N LYS A 24 17.48 -35.68 -37.54
CA LYS A 24 17.67 -35.47 -38.99
C LYS A 24 17.98 -34.03 -39.34
N PHE A 25 18.82 -33.85 -40.34
CA PHE A 25 19.02 -32.57 -41.03
C PHE A 25 18.46 -32.70 -42.43
N ILE A 26 17.55 -31.82 -42.81
CA ILE A 26 16.93 -31.82 -44.14
C ILE A 26 17.38 -30.52 -44.82
N ILE A 27 18.06 -30.69 -45.95
CA ILE A 27 18.46 -29.61 -46.83
C ILE A 27 17.58 -29.68 -48.07
N THR A 28 16.83 -28.61 -48.31
CA THR A 28 16.10 -28.40 -49.55
C THR A 28 16.88 -27.40 -50.38
N TYR A 29 17.29 -27.80 -51.58
CA TYR A 29 17.97 -26.93 -52.52
C TYR A 29 16.95 -26.16 -53.36
N TYR A 30 17.38 -25.04 -53.92
CA TYR A 30 16.54 -24.25 -54.81
C TYR A 30 16.08 -25.06 -56.02
N ARG A 31 14.81 -24.95 -56.35
CA ARG A 31 14.25 -25.61 -57.53
C ARG A 31 14.84 -25.02 -58.82
N ASP A 32 15.28 -25.89 -59.71
CA ASP A 32 15.69 -25.53 -61.07
C ASP A 32 14.46 -25.33 -61.97
N ILE A 33 14.56 -24.42 -62.95
CA ILE A 33 13.51 -24.07 -63.90
C ILE A 33 13.09 -25.30 -64.73
N ASN A 34 14.03 -26.20 -65.00
CA ASN A 34 13.80 -27.38 -65.84
C ASN A 34 13.10 -28.53 -65.09
N TYR A 35 12.90 -28.43 -63.77
CA TYR A 35 12.38 -29.52 -62.94
C TYR A 35 11.18 -29.09 -62.08
N ILE A 36 10.26 -30.03 -61.85
CA ILE A 36 9.03 -29.81 -61.10
C ILE A 36 9.30 -29.84 -59.59
N THR A 37 10.26 -30.66 -59.13
CA THR A 37 10.61 -30.85 -57.73
C THR A 37 12.03 -30.35 -57.43
N PRO A 38 12.28 -29.80 -56.22
CA PRO A 38 13.63 -29.49 -55.78
C PRO A 38 14.40 -30.76 -55.40
N SER A 39 15.73 -30.70 -55.45
CA SER A 39 16.57 -31.74 -54.86
C SER A 39 16.57 -31.60 -53.34
N ILE A 40 16.52 -32.72 -52.63
CA ILE A 40 16.47 -32.79 -51.17
C ILE A 40 17.55 -33.72 -50.68
N ARG A 41 18.29 -33.29 -49.66
CA ARG A 41 19.27 -34.12 -48.97
C ARG A 41 18.91 -34.25 -47.51
N THR A 42 18.84 -35.48 -47.04
CA THR A 42 18.60 -35.81 -45.65
C THR A 42 19.84 -36.44 -45.06
N TYR A 43 20.32 -35.86 -43.96
CA TYR A 43 21.36 -36.45 -43.13
C TYR A 43 20.74 -36.97 -41.85
N ILE A 44 21.12 -38.18 -41.45
CA ILE A 44 20.68 -38.80 -40.20
C ILE A 44 21.82 -38.69 -39.19
N LYS A 45 21.55 -37.99 -38.10
CA LYS A 45 22.47 -37.83 -36.97
C LYS A 45 22.48 -39.13 -36.14
N PRO A 46 23.65 -39.73 -35.87
CA PRO A 46 23.72 -40.90 -35.00
C PRO A 46 23.25 -40.58 -33.58
N SER A 47 22.45 -41.46 -32.97
CA SER A 47 21.89 -41.27 -31.61
C SER A 47 22.96 -41.04 -30.53
N ASN A 48 24.15 -41.62 -30.70
CA ASN A 48 25.23 -41.54 -29.71
C ASN A 48 26.20 -40.39 -29.99
N TRP A 49 25.84 -39.43 -30.83
CA TRP A 49 26.73 -38.34 -31.22
C TRP A 49 27.20 -37.47 -30.04
N ASN A 50 26.37 -37.33 -29.00
CA ASN A 50 26.69 -36.53 -27.82
C ASN A 50 27.67 -37.23 -26.84
N ASP A 51 27.97 -38.51 -27.04
CA ASP A 51 28.92 -39.22 -26.17
C ASP A 51 30.36 -38.83 -26.51
N LYS A 52 31.11 -38.37 -25.51
CA LYS A 52 32.52 -37.99 -25.66
C LYS A 52 33.43 -39.15 -26.11
N ALA A 53 32.97 -40.40 -25.95
CA ALA A 53 33.65 -41.61 -26.38
C ALA A 53 33.27 -42.06 -27.81
N PHE A 54 32.33 -41.38 -28.46
CA PHE A 54 31.83 -41.75 -29.78
C PHE A 54 32.83 -41.35 -30.87
N ILE A 55 33.32 -42.35 -31.62
CA ILE A 55 34.11 -42.15 -32.83
C ILE A 55 33.16 -42.23 -34.02
N PHE A 56 32.90 -41.10 -34.67
CA PHE A 56 32.04 -41.07 -35.85
C PHE A 56 32.68 -41.86 -37.00
N LYS A 57 32.00 -42.93 -37.41
CA LYS A 57 32.33 -43.71 -38.62
C LYS A 57 31.22 -43.47 -39.64
N TRP A 58 31.62 -43.13 -40.87
CA TRP A 58 30.68 -42.98 -41.97
C TRP A 58 29.99 -44.31 -42.27
N ASN A 59 28.66 -44.27 -42.41
CA ASN A 59 27.85 -45.37 -42.87
C ASN A 59 26.92 -44.84 -43.97
N ASP A 60 26.75 -45.61 -45.04
CA ASP A 60 25.96 -45.19 -46.21
C ASP A 60 24.46 -45.00 -45.87
N ASN A 61 24.00 -45.54 -44.73
CA ASN A 61 22.64 -45.31 -44.19
C ASN A 61 22.46 -43.95 -43.46
N LEU A 62 23.52 -43.14 -43.31
CA LEU A 62 23.45 -41.84 -42.62
C LEU A 62 23.03 -40.69 -43.53
N HIS A 63 22.78 -40.98 -44.80
CA HIS A 63 22.60 -39.98 -45.83
C HIS A 63 21.68 -40.51 -46.93
N GLU A 64 20.62 -39.75 -47.19
CA GLU A 64 19.64 -40.01 -48.23
C GLU A 64 19.58 -38.80 -49.16
N ILE A 65 19.62 -39.01 -50.47
CA ILE A 65 19.45 -37.95 -51.47
C ILE A 65 18.26 -38.30 -52.35
N TYR A 66 17.40 -37.31 -52.53
CA TYR A 66 16.50 -37.22 -53.66
C TYR A 66 17.06 -36.15 -54.61
N GLN A 67 17.35 -36.54 -55.85
CA GLN A 67 17.91 -35.62 -56.85
C GLN A 67 16.96 -35.57 -58.04
N ALA A 68 16.52 -34.37 -58.41
CA ALA A 68 15.63 -34.18 -59.55
C ALA A 68 16.36 -34.36 -60.90
N ASN A 69 17.67 -34.09 -60.93
CA ASN A 69 18.53 -34.24 -62.10
C ASN A 69 19.50 -35.41 -61.91
N GLU A 70 19.36 -36.45 -62.74
CA GLU A 70 20.14 -37.70 -62.66
C GLU A 70 21.61 -37.53 -63.09
N ASP A 71 21.94 -36.49 -63.87
CA ASP A 71 23.28 -36.27 -64.44
C ASP A 71 24.26 -35.55 -63.49
N LEU A 72 23.80 -35.20 -62.29
CA LEU A 72 24.62 -34.45 -61.34
C LEU A 72 25.68 -35.33 -60.68
N LYS A 73 26.87 -34.76 -60.55
CA LYS A 73 27.99 -35.43 -59.91
C LYS A 73 27.69 -35.71 -58.44
N GLN A 74 27.81 -36.97 -58.03
CA GLN A 74 27.73 -37.34 -56.63
C GLN A 74 28.84 -36.69 -55.82
N ILE A 75 28.48 -36.16 -54.66
CA ILE A 75 29.42 -35.54 -53.73
C ILE A 75 30.32 -36.61 -53.10
N SER A 76 31.60 -36.26 -52.93
CA SER A 76 32.58 -37.16 -52.32
C SER A 76 32.19 -37.51 -50.87
N LYS A 77 32.40 -38.76 -50.46
CA LYS A 77 32.15 -39.21 -49.08
C LYS A 77 32.89 -38.34 -48.03
N ARG A 78 34.05 -37.77 -48.39
CA ARG A 78 34.79 -36.84 -47.53
C ARG A 78 34.04 -35.53 -47.32
N ASP A 79 33.46 -34.98 -48.39
CA ASP A 79 32.76 -33.71 -48.33
C ASP A 79 31.44 -33.85 -47.57
N LEU A 80 30.72 -34.97 -47.77
CA LEU A 80 29.54 -35.32 -46.97
C LEU A 80 29.86 -35.41 -45.47
N TYR A 81 31.00 -36.02 -45.10
CA TYR A 81 31.47 -36.07 -43.72
C TYR A 81 31.67 -34.67 -43.12
N TYR A 82 32.34 -33.78 -43.85
CA TYR A 82 32.58 -32.41 -43.37
C TYR A 82 31.28 -31.61 -43.28
N GLU A 83 30.35 -31.82 -44.20
CA GLU A 83 29.04 -31.16 -44.19
C GLU A 83 28.21 -31.57 -42.97
N ILE A 84 28.09 -32.86 -42.66
CA ILE A 84 27.40 -33.32 -41.45
C ILE A 84 28.03 -32.71 -40.19
N LYS A 85 29.36 -32.74 -40.09
CA LYS A 85 30.07 -32.18 -38.92
C LYS A 85 29.82 -30.68 -38.78
N LYS A 86 29.73 -29.95 -39.89
CA LYS A 86 29.39 -28.53 -39.92
C LYS A 86 27.95 -28.30 -39.46
N LEU A 87 26.99 -29.07 -39.97
CA LEU A 87 25.56 -28.95 -39.61
C LEU A 87 25.34 -29.19 -38.12
N ILE A 88 25.99 -30.19 -37.55
CA ILE A 88 25.93 -30.48 -36.12
C ILE A 88 26.46 -29.31 -35.29
N LYS A 89 27.60 -28.74 -35.67
CA LYS A 89 28.15 -27.58 -34.96
C LYS A 89 27.20 -26.39 -35.02
N GLN A 90 26.59 -26.16 -36.18
CA GLN A 90 25.60 -25.10 -36.37
C GLN A 90 24.33 -25.35 -35.54
N GLU A 91 23.86 -26.60 -35.46
CA GLU A 91 22.73 -27.00 -34.61
C GLU A 91 23.02 -26.64 -33.13
N GLU A 92 24.19 -27.00 -32.61
CA GLU A 92 24.59 -26.67 -31.23
C GLU A 92 24.63 -25.16 -30.97
N GLU A 93 25.13 -24.37 -31.91
CA GLU A 93 25.17 -22.90 -31.82
C GLU A 93 23.76 -22.30 -31.84
N VAL A 94 22.88 -22.79 -32.73
CA VAL A 94 21.49 -22.34 -32.83
C VAL A 94 20.71 -22.68 -31.56
N ILE A 95 20.85 -23.90 -31.02
CA ILE A 95 20.19 -24.30 -29.77
C ILE A 95 20.61 -23.37 -28.62
N LYS A 96 21.90 -23.11 -28.46
CA LYS A 96 22.40 -22.18 -27.43
C LYS A 96 21.83 -20.77 -27.61
N ARG A 97 21.72 -20.30 -28.85
CA ARG A 97 21.15 -18.99 -29.15
C ARG A 97 19.67 -18.92 -28.79
N VAL A 98 18.89 -19.94 -29.17
CA VAL A 98 17.45 -20.03 -28.83
C VAL A 98 17.26 -20.03 -27.33
N GLN A 99 18.00 -20.86 -26.58
CA GLN A 99 17.94 -20.88 -25.12
C GLN A 99 18.26 -19.51 -24.49
N THR A 100 19.23 -18.79 -25.06
CA THR A 100 19.59 -17.44 -24.59
C THR A 100 18.42 -16.47 -24.76
N VAL A 101 17.79 -16.48 -25.94
CA VAL A 101 16.62 -15.64 -26.24
C VAL A 101 15.41 -16.02 -25.40
N GLU A 102 15.16 -17.32 -25.19
CA GLU A 102 14.08 -17.79 -24.32
C GLU A 102 14.24 -17.30 -22.88
N ASN A 103 15.47 -17.30 -22.36
CA ASN A 103 15.76 -16.75 -21.03
C ASN A 103 15.54 -15.24 -20.99
N GLU A 104 15.98 -14.50 -22.01
CA GLU A 104 15.74 -13.04 -22.10
C GLU A 104 14.25 -12.71 -22.15
N ILE A 105 13.46 -13.47 -22.91
CA ILE A 105 11.99 -13.30 -22.99
C ILE A 105 11.36 -13.57 -21.61
N ARG A 106 11.80 -14.61 -20.91
CA ARG A 106 11.31 -14.94 -19.56
C ARG A 106 11.63 -13.82 -18.57
N ASP A 107 12.82 -13.24 -18.65
CA ASP A 107 13.21 -12.09 -17.81
C ASP A 107 12.36 -10.86 -18.11
N LEU A 108 12.12 -10.55 -19.39
CA LEU A 108 11.25 -9.45 -19.81
C LEU A 108 9.82 -9.63 -19.31
N GLN A 109 9.27 -10.84 -19.40
CA GLN A 109 7.94 -11.16 -18.86
C GLN A 109 7.91 -10.95 -17.35
N SER A 110 8.93 -11.40 -16.63
CA SER A 110 9.00 -11.27 -15.17
C SER A 110 9.07 -9.79 -14.74
N ARG A 111 9.86 -8.97 -15.45
CA ARG A 111 9.92 -7.51 -15.18
C ARG A 111 8.59 -6.83 -15.43
N ARG A 112 7.92 -7.13 -16.55
CA ARG A 112 6.59 -6.57 -16.85
C ARG A 112 5.55 -6.93 -15.80
N GLN A 113 5.55 -8.17 -15.32
CA GLN A 113 4.67 -8.59 -14.23
C GLN A 113 4.94 -7.80 -12.94
N GLN A 114 6.20 -7.54 -12.62
CA GLN A 114 6.57 -6.71 -11.47
C GLN A 114 6.10 -5.26 -11.65
N GLU A 115 6.31 -4.67 -12.83
CA GLU A 115 5.85 -3.31 -13.16
C GLU A 115 4.32 -3.18 -13.09
N GLU A 116 3.59 -4.18 -13.58
CA GLU A 116 2.12 -4.21 -13.50
C GLU A 116 1.64 -4.32 -12.04
N LEU A 117 2.28 -5.16 -11.22
CA LEU A 117 1.97 -5.27 -9.79
C LEU A 117 2.28 -3.98 -9.02
N SER A 118 3.33 -3.25 -9.42
CA SER A 118 3.74 -1.98 -8.81
C SER A 118 3.21 -0.75 -9.55
N SER A 119 2.13 -0.89 -10.32
CA SER A 119 1.58 0.20 -11.12
C SER A 119 0.78 1.17 -10.25
N ASP A 120 1.49 1.98 -9.48
CA ASP A 120 0.88 3.07 -8.72
C ASP A 120 0.75 4.32 -9.60
N LEU A 121 -0.44 4.94 -9.55
CA LEU A 121 -0.66 6.25 -10.16
C LEU A 121 -0.01 7.31 -9.28
N GLU A 122 0.92 8.09 -9.84
CA GLU A 122 1.40 9.31 -9.18
C GLU A 122 0.27 10.33 -9.08
N VAL A 123 -0.38 10.37 -7.93
CA VAL A 123 -1.41 11.37 -7.62
C VAL A 123 -0.73 12.71 -7.39
N SER A 124 -1.15 13.71 -8.16
CA SER A 124 -0.66 15.09 -7.99
C SER A 124 -0.88 15.58 -6.56
N ILE A 125 0.12 16.26 -6.01
CA ILE A 125 0.05 16.86 -4.66
C ILE A 125 -1.14 17.82 -4.54
N TYR A 126 -1.56 18.43 -5.65
CA TYR A 126 -2.66 19.39 -5.72
C TYR A 126 -4.05 18.75 -5.89
N ASP A 127 -4.14 17.44 -6.13
CA ASP A 127 -5.42 16.72 -6.23
C ASP A 127 -5.90 16.34 -4.82
N ILE A 128 -6.73 17.21 -4.24
CA ILE A 128 -7.19 17.10 -2.86
C ILE A 128 -8.13 15.89 -2.67
N ASP A 129 -8.78 15.41 -3.72
CA ASP A 129 -9.77 14.33 -3.64
C ASP A 129 -9.10 12.94 -3.69
N ARG A 130 -7.98 12.82 -4.41
CA ARG A 130 -7.22 11.57 -4.52
C ARG A 130 -6.07 11.46 -3.51
N ASN A 131 -5.57 12.59 -3.00
CA ASN A 131 -4.49 12.60 -2.02
C ASN A 131 -5.04 12.49 -0.58
N GLU A 132 -4.92 11.31 0.01
CA GLU A 132 -5.37 11.04 1.38
C GLU A 132 -4.79 12.01 2.42
N LYS A 133 -3.52 12.43 2.27
CA LYS A 133 -2.89 13.37 3.21
C LYS A 133 -3.57 14.74 3.17
N SER A 134 -3.91 15.21 1.97
CA SER A 134 -4.64 16.48 1.78
C SER A 134 -6.06 16.40 2.33
N LYS A 135 -6.72 15.24 2.17
CA LYS A 135 -8.05 14.98 2.73
C LYS A 135 -8.03 15.01 4.26
N ILE A 136 -7.12 14.28 4.89
CA ILE A 136 -6.95 14.26 6.36
C ILE A 136 -6.67 15.67 6.89
N TYR A 137 -5.78 16.43 6.23
CA TYR A 137 -5.46 17.79 6.64
C TYR A 137 -6.68 18.72 6.60
N LYS A 138 -7.49 18.62 5.55
CA LYS A 138 -8.74 19.38 5.40
C LYS A 138 -9.75 19.03 6.50
N GLU A 139 -9.94 17.74 6.79
CA GLU A 139 -10.84 17.27 7.84
C GLU A 139 -10.41 17.78 9.22
N LEU A 140 -9.12 17.72 9.55
CA LEU A 140 -8.58 18.25 10.80
C LEU A 140 -8.78 19.77 10.95
N LEU A 141 -8.55 20.52 9.87
CA LEU A 141 -8.81 21.96 9.84
C LEU A 141 -10.29 22.26 10.10
N GLN A 142 -11.18 21.51 9.45
CA GLN A 142 -12.62 21.69 9.60
C GLN A 142 -13.07 21.40 11.04
N GLN A 143 -12.63 20.28 11.62
CA GLN A 143 -12.91 19.94 13.01
C GLN A 143 -12.47 21.04 13.97
N LYS A 144 -11.23 21.54 13.81
CA LYS A 144 -10.71 22.62 14.64
C LYS A 144 -11.55 23.90 14.50
N THR A 145 -11.95 24.26 13.28
CA THR A 145 -12.81 25.44 13.07
C THR A 145 -14.19 25.27 13.70
N ASP A 146 -14.76 24.07 13.68
CA ASP A 146 -16.07 23.80 14.25
C ASP A 146 -16.02 23.72 15.77
N GLU A 147 -14.95 23.18 16.35
CA GLU A 147 -14.66 23.25 17.79
C GLU A 147 -14.51 24.70 18.27
N ASP A 148 -13.77 25.53 17.54
CA ASP A 148 -13.60 26.95 17.89
C ASP A 148 -14.92 27.73 17.79
N LYS A 149 -15.75 27.44 16.77
CA LYS A 149 -17.12 28.00 16.67
C LYS A 149 -17.98 27.56 17.85
N ASN A 150 -17.96 26.27 18.20
CA ASN A 150 -18.72 25.74 19.32
C ASN A 150 -18.27 26.36 20.65
N ARG A 151 -16.96 26.55 20.86
CA ARG A 151 -16.43 27.24 22.05
C ARG A 151 -16.91 28.69 22.12
N LYS A 152 -16.93 29.42 21.01
CA LYS A 152 -17.47 30.79 20.95
C LYS A 152 -18.96 30.81 21.28
N ASN A 153 -19.75 29.95 20.64
CA ASN A 153 -21.20 29.86 20.90
C ASN A 153 -21.52 29.52 22.37
N MET A 154 -20.69 28.68 23.02
CA MET A 154 -20.84 28.37 24.44
C MET A 154 -20.46 29.53 25.36
N ASN A 155 -19.50 30.37 24.95
CA ASN A 155 -19.12 31.57 25.70
C ASN A 155 -20.15 32.71 25.55
N ASP A 156 -20.92 32.72 24.46
CA ASP A 156 -21.98 33.71 24.21
C ASP A 156 -23.30 33.40 24.94
N LEU A 157 -23.37 32.29 25.70
CA LEU A 157 -24.54 31.95 26.49
C LEU A 157 -24.69 32.94 27.67
N ASP A 158 -25.83 33.65 27.73
CA ASP A 158 -26.11 34.60 28.80
C ASP A 158 -26.22 33.88 30.16
N TYR A 159 -25.19 34.05 30.98
CA TYR A 159 -25.04 33.41 32.29
C TYR A 159 -26.13 33.81 33.30
N LEU A 160 -26.83 34.93 33.09
CA LEU A 160 -27.84 35.45 34.02
C LEU A 160 -29.28 35.13 33.58
N TYR A 161 -29.49 34.83 32.30
CA TYR A 161 -30.81 34.59 31.71
C TYR A 161 -31.70 33.58 32.47
N PRO A 162 -31.25 32.37 32.85
CA PRO A 162 -32.12 31.40 33.52
C PRO A 162 -32.62 31.89 34.89
N TYR A 163 -31.82 32.70 35.59
CA TYR A 163 -32.16 33.27 36.89
C TYR A 163 -33.15 34.44 36.75
N LEU A 164 -33.01 35.25 35.70
CA LEU A 164 -33.96 36.31 35.38
C LEU A 164 -35.31 35.76 34.89
N ALA A 165 -35.27 34.71 34.07
CA ALA A 165 -36.45 34.05 33.54
C ALA A 165 -37.30 33.45 34.66
N ALA A 166 -36.67 32.89 35.70
CA ALA A 166 -37.36 32.36 36.89
C ALA A 166 -38.17 33.43 37.66
N ILE A 167 -37.80 34.71 37.52
CA ILE A 167 -38.45 35.85 38.19
C ILE A 167 -39.39 36.60 37.22
N GLY A 168 -39.47 36.16 35.95
CA GLY A 168 -40.35 36.74 34.93
C GLY A 168 -39.73 37.88 34.11
N ASN A 169 -38.39 37.95 34.02
CA ASN A 169 -37.63 38.94 33.24
C ASN A 169 -38.02 40.41 33.51
N PRO A 170 -37.92 40.91 34.75
CA PRO A 170 -38.19 42.31 35.05
C PRO A 170 -37.13 43.24 34.39
N GLU A 171 -37.58 44.40 33.90
CA GLU A 171 -36.69 45.42 33.31
C GLU A 171 -35.75 46.08 34.34
N CYS A 172 -36.14 46.10 35.62
CA CYS A 172 -35.35 46.61 36.74
C CYS A 172 -35.55 45.71 37.97
N ILE A 173 -34.46 45.43 38.69
CA ILE A 173 -34.45 44.53 39.85
C ILE A 173 -34.21 45.36 41.12
N ASN A 174 -34.95 45.06 42.18
CA ASN A 174 -34.76 45.68 43.50
C ASN A 174 -33.49 45.13 44.18
N ALA A 175 -32.80 45.93 45.00
CA ALA A 175 -31.57 45.55 45.70
C ALA A 175 -31.60 44.16 46.39
N PRO A 176 -32.64 43.78 47.19
CA PRO A 176 -32.67 42.47 47.83
C PRO A 176 -32.82 41.31 46.84
N ILE A 177 -33.52 41.52 45.72
CA ILE A 177 -33.70 40.49 44.69
C ILE A 177 -32.39 40.32 43.90
N ALA A 178 -31.68 41.41 43.60
CA ALA A 178 -30.37 41.36 42.94
C ALA A 178 -29.33 40.62 43.81
N GLU A 179 -29.35 40.85 45.12
CA GLU A 179 -28.47 40.15 46.07
C GLU A 179 -28.81 38.65 46.17
N GLN A 180 -30.10 38.30 46.17
CA GLN A 180 -30.55 36.91 46.11
C GLN A 180 -30.09 36.22 44.81
N ILE A 181 -30.25 36.86 43.66
CA ILE A 181 -29.78 36.30 42.38
C ILE A 181 -28.27 36.08 42.41
N ARG A 182 -27.49 37.07 42.88
CA ARG A 182 -26.03 36.95 43.02
C ARG A 182 -25.65 35.77 43.91
N TYR A 183 -26.34 35.58 45.03
CA TYR A 183 -26.11 34.46 45.92
C TYR A 183 -26.42 33.13 45.25
N THR A 184 -27.58 33.00 44.60
CA THR A 184 -28.02 31.77 43.93
C THR A 184 -27.07 31.38 42.80
N VAL A 185 -26.65 32.32 41.96
CA VAL A 185 -25.69 32.08 40.86
C VAL A 185 -24.36 31.55 41.40
N LYS A 186 -23.82 32.16 42.46
CA LYS A 186 -22.57 31.72 43.09
C LYS A 186 -22.71 30.33 43.72
N LEU A 187 -23.85 30.06 44.37
CA LEU A 187 -24.13 28.78 44.99
C LEU A 187 -24.24 27.67 43.94
N ASP A 188 -24.96 27.92 42.85
CA ASP A 188 -25.12 26.96 41.76
C ASP A 188 -23.79 26.66 41.06
N PHE A 189 -22.97 27.68 40.81
CA PHE A 189 -21.61 27.48 40.30
C PHE A 189 -20.79 26.58 41.22
N LYS A 190 -20.81 26.86 42.53
CA LYS A 190 -20.09 26.04 43.54
C LYS A 190 -20.59 24.59 43.54
N ASN A 191 -21.92 24.39 43.54
CA ASN A 191 -22.52 23.06 43.52
C ASN A 191 -22.14 22.30 42.25
N GLN A 192 -22.16 22.96 41.09
CA GLN A 192 -21.77 22.36 39.82
C GLN A 192 -20.28 21.99 39.79
N SER A 193 -19.41 22.86 40.30
CA SER A 193 -17.97 22.56 40.43
C SER A 193 -17.71 21.37 41.35
N ILE A 194 -18.39 21.31 42.50
CA ILE A 194 -18.28 20.16 43.42
C ILE A 194 -18.75 18.88 42.73
N TYR A 195 -19.90 18.93 42.05
CA TYR A 195 -20.43 17.78 41.32
C TYR A 195 -19.45 17.26 40.26
N ARG A 196 -18.87 18.17 39.46
CA ARG A 196 -17.87 17.82 38.44
C ARG A 196 -16.59 17.23 39.04
N ALA A 197 -16.09 17.80 40.14
CA ALA A 197 -14.93 17.27 40.85
C ALA A 197 -15.21 15.86 41.40
N ASN A 198 -16.38 15.64 41.99
CA ASN A 198 -16.81 14.33 42.48
C ASN A 198 -16.93 13.29 41.35
N LEU A 199 -17.37 13.69 40.16
CA LEU A 199 -17.44 12.80 39.01
C LEU A 199 -16.03 12.35 38.58
N ILE A 200 -15.09 13.30 38.46
CA ILE A 200 -13.69 12.99 38.11
C ILE A 200 -13.05 12.09 39.18
N GLN A 201 -13.27 12.42 40.45
CA GLN A 201 -12.79 11.65 41.58
C GLN A 201 -13.36 10.23 41.60
N SER A 202 -14.66 10.07 41.32
CA SER A 202 -15.30 8.75 41.24
C SER A 202 -14.71 7.90 40.10
N CYS A 203 -14.46 8.49 38.93
CA CYS A 203 -13.76 7.80 37.85
C CYS A 203 -12.36 7.37 38.25
N TYR A 204 -11.61 8.24 38.95
CA TYR A 204 -10.26 7.93 39.45
C TYR A 204 -10.27 6.77 40.45
N GLU A 205 -11.19 6.78 41.40
CA GLU A 205 -11.34 5.71 42.39
C GLU A 205 -11.74 4.38 41.76
N ASN A 206 -12.61 4.40 40.74
CA ASN A 206 -13.01 3.20 40.02
C ASN A 206 -11.81 2.61 39.24
N GLU A 207 -11.04 3.44 38.55
CA GLU A 207 -9.85 3.01 37.82
C GLU A 207 -8.77 2.46 38.78
N ILE A 208 -8.61 3.03 39.98
CA ILE A 208 -7.75 2.45 41.03
C ILE A 208 -8.25 1.08 41.46
N LYS A 209 -9.55 0.93 41.73
CA LYS A 209 -10.14 -0.35 42.18
C LYS A 209 -9.94 -1.44 41.14
N GLU A 210 -10.15 -1.13 39.86
CA GLU A 210 -9.92 -2.06 38.75
C GLU A 210 -8.46 -2.48 38.67
N LEU A 211 -7.53 -1.52 38.74
CA LEU A 211 -6.11 -1.78 38.71
C LEU A 211 -5.65 -2.66 39.89
N LEU A 212 -6.10 -2.36 41.11
CA LEU A 212 -5.79 -3.17 42.29
C LEU A 212 -6.35 -4.59 42.18
N THR A 213 -7.56 -4.74 41.67
CA THR A 213 -8.20 -6.05 41.47
C THR A 213 -7.41 -6.88 40.46
N LYS A 214 -6.99 -6.28 39.34
CA LYS A 214 -6.11 -6.94 38.37
C LYS A 214 -4.75 -7.29 38.95
N GLN A 215 -4.13 -6.39 39.73
CA GLN A 215 -2.86 -6.68 40.42
C GLN A 215 -2.96 -7.86 41.38
N GLN A 216 -4.05 -7.96 42.15
CA GLN A 216 -4.30 -9.12 43.02
C GLN A 216 -4.48 -10.41 42.22
N TRP A 217 -5.16 -10.34 41.06
CA TRP A 217 -5.32 -11.49 40.18
C TRP A 217 -3.98 -11.98 39.60
N TYR A 218 -3.07 -11.06 39.23
CA TYR A 218 -1.73 -11.38 38.73
C TYR A 218 -0.79 -11.99 39.77
N GLN A 219 -1.07 -11.87 41.07
CA GLN A 219 -0.29 -12.57 42.09
C GLN A 219 -0.48 -14.10 42.02
N ASN A 220 -1.64 -14.55 41.51
CA ASN A 220 -2.04 -15.95 41.48
C ASN A 220 -2.01 -16.56 40.07
N ASN A 221 -1.80 -15.76 39.02
CA ASN A 221 -1.86 -16.18 37.62
C ASN A 221 -0.66 -15.63 36.84
N PRO A 222 -0.13 -16.37 35.84
CA PRO A 222 0.97 -15.88 35.01
C PRO A 222 0.52 -14.69 34.15
N ILE A 223 1.36 -13.67 34.08
CA ILE A 223 1.10 -12.40 33.36
C ILE A 223 1.45 -12.57 31.88
N SER A 224 0.55 -12.15 30.97
CA SER A 224 0.82 -12.05 29.53
C SER A 224 1.37 -10.67 29.16
N LYS A 225 2.04 -10.54 28.00
CA LYS A 225 2.49 -9.23 27.47
C LYS A 225 1.33 -8.24 27.28
N ASN A 226 0.13 -8.74 26.97
CA ASN A 226 -1.04 -7.90 26.82
C ASN A 226 -1.52 -7.31 28.17
N ASP A 227 -1.36 -8.08 29.25
CA ASP A 227 -1.71 -7.66 30.62
C ASP A 227 -0.81 -6.54 31.14
N GLU A 228 0.49 -6.59 30.82
CA GLU A 228 1.44 -5.53 31.17
C GLU A 228 1.08 -4.21 30.48
N LEU A 229 0.71 -4.28 29.20
CA LEU A 229 0.33 -3.11 28.40
C LEU A 229 -0.99 -2.50 28.90
N GLU A 230 -1.97 -3.32 29.27
CA GLU A 230 -3.21 -2.84 29.93
C GLU A 230 -2.93 -2.15 31.28
N CYS A 231 -1.98 -2.68 32.07
CA CYS A 231 -1.57 -2.05 33.33
C CYS A 231 -0.93 -0.68 33.12
N GLU A 232 -0.06 -0.54 32.11
CA GLU A 232 0.54 0.74 31.74
C GLU A 232 -0.52 1.75 31.27
N GLN A 233 -1.48 1.30 30.45
CA GLN A 233 -2.60 2.13 30.00
C GLN A 233 -3.48 2.59 31.17
N ALA A 234 -3.76 1.72 32.15
CA ALA A 234 -4.52 2.09 33.35
C ALA A 234 -3.77 3.13 34.20
N LYS A 235 -2.46 2.98 34.39
CA LYS A 235 -1.62 4.00 35.05
C LYS A 235 -1.64 5.34 34.33
N PHE A 236 -1.58 5.33 32.99
CA PHE A 236 -1.67 6.54 32.19
C PHE A 236 -3.04 7.23 32.33
N ARG A 237 -4.14 6.45 32.30
CA ARG A 237 -5.49 6.97 32.57
C ARG A 237 -5.60 7.61 33.96
N LEU A 238 -5.01 6.99 34.99
CA LEU A 238 -4.96 7.56 36.33
C LEU A 238 -4.22 8.90 36.37
N GLN A 239 -3.08 9.02 35.68
CA GLN A 239 -2.34 10.27 35.58
C GLN A 239 -3.19 11.37 34.93
N ILE A 240 -3.87 11.07 33.82
CA ILE A 240 -4.77 12.02 33.15
C ILE A 240 -5.88 12.49 34.10
N LEU A 241 -6.48 11.57 34.87
CA LEU A 241 -7.55 11.92 35.82
C LEU A 241 -7.04 12.81 36.96
N GLN A 242 -5.83 12.57 37.47
CA GLN A 242 -5.20 13.45 38.46
C GLN A 242 -4.93 14.85 37.90
N ASP A 243 -4.36 14.93 36.69
CA ASP A 243 -4.07 16.21 36.04
C ASP A 243 -5.37 16.97 35.75
N ARG A 244 -6.41 16.26 35.31
CA ARG A 244 -7.75 16.84 35.10
C ARG A 244 -8.37 17.37 36.39
N LEU A 245 -8.18 16.68 37.52
CA LEU A 245 -8.66 17.15 38.83
C LEU A 245 -7.96 18.45 39.23
N LYS A 246 -6.61 18.50 39.13
CA LYS A 246 -5.82 19.70 39.43
C LYS A 246 -6.22 20.88 38.55
N GLN A 247 -6.29 20.66 37.24
CA GLN A 247 -6.74 21.69 36.29
C GLN A 247 -8.16 22.16 36.59
N HIS A 248 -9.06 21.24 36.96
CA HIS A 248 -10.42 21.61 37.32
C HIS A 248 -10.46 22.50 38.57
N GLU A 249 -9.63 22.23 39.58
CA GLU A 249 -9.50 23.09 40.77
C GLU A 249 -8.98 24.49 40.41
N GLU A 250 -7.93 24.57 39.59
CA GLU A 250 -7.35 25.83 39.11
C GLU A 250 -8.37 26.64 38.31
N PHE A 251 -8.97 26.05 37.27
CA PHE A 251 -9.98 26.72 36.44
C PHE A 251 -11.23 27.08 37.23
N THR A 252 -11.68 26.24 38.17
CA THR A 252 -12.82 26.58 39.03
C THR A 252 -12.53 27.83 39.85
N ARG A 253 -11.32 27.94 40.41
CA ARG A 253 -10.91 29.13 41.18
C ARG A 253 -10.88 30.38 40.30
N GLU A 254 -10.28 30.30 39.12
CA GLU A 254 -10.23 31.42 38.17
C GLU A 254 -11.62 31.84 37.69
N ASN A 255 -12.44 30.88 37.27
CA ASN A 255 -13.80 31.13 36.79
C ASN A 255 -14.70 31.68 37.89
N TYR A 256 -14.54 31.24 39.14
CA TYR A 256 -15.28 31.81 40.27
C TYR A 256 -14.94 33.29 40.44
N LEU A 257 -13.66 33.67 40.38
CA LEU A 257 -13.24 35.07 40.47
C LEU A 257 -13.77 35.90 39.29
N GLN A 258 -13.77 35.36 38.08
CA GLN A 258 -14.35 36.02 36.91
C GLN A 258 -15.86 36.20 37.05
N LEU A 259 -16.57 35.17 37.50
CA LEU A 259 -18.02 35.23 37.77
C LEU A 259 -18.35 36.30 38.81
N GLU A 260 -17.57 36.42 39.89
CA GLU A 260 -17.78 37.48 40.88
C GLU A 260 -17.58 38.88 40.29
N ARG A 261 -16.58 39.08 39.43
CA ARG A 261 -16.38 40.35 38.72
C ARG A 261 -17.55 40.65 37.79
N HIS A 262 -17.96 39.68 36.98
CA HIS A 262 -19.09 39.83 36.06
C HIS A 262 -20.39 40.19 36.80
N LEU A 263 -20.72 39.49 37.89
CA LEU A 263 -21.91 39.77 38.70
C LEU A 263 -21.89 41.17 39.34
N ASN A 264 -20.71 41.69 39.68
CA ASN A 264 -20.55 43.03 40.25
C ASN A 264 -20.64 44.14 39.17
N GLU A 265 -20.15 43.87 37.97
CA GLU A 265 -20.09 44.83 36.86
C GLU A 265 -21.39 44.90 36.05
N ASP A 266 -22.17 43.80 35.99
CA ASP A 266 -23.37 43.69 35.15
C ASP A 266 -24.44 44.74 35.53
N ILE A 267 -24.85 45.49 34.51
CA ILE A 267 -25.80 46.60 34.61
C ILE A 267 -27.18 46.10 35.08
N ARG A 268 -27.55 44.87 34.71
CA ARG A 268 -28.86 44.28 35.05
C ARG A 268 -29.05 44.03 36.54
N LEU A 269 -27.94 43.94 37.28
CA LEU A 269 -27.93 43.72 38.73
C LEU A 269 -27.58 45.00 39.51
N LYS A 270 -27.37 46.13 38.83
CA LYS A 270 -27.15 47.43 39.48
C LYS A 270 -28.49 48.09 39.79
N GLU A 271 -28.53 48.75 40.94
CA GLU A 271 -29.68 49.52 41.38
C GLU A 271 -30.01 50.60 40.32
N PRO A 272 -31.28 50.77 39.91
CA PRO A 272 -31.64 51.95 39.15
C PRO A 272 -31.37 53.18 40.03
N TYR A 273 -30.59 54.14 39.52
CA TYR A 273 -30.44 55.45 40.15
C TYR A 273 -31.81 56.10 40.21
N ILE A 274 -32.51 55.95 41.34
CA ILE A 274 -33.70 56.75 41.63
C ILE A 274 -33.17 58.15 41.93
N VAL A 275 -33.15 58.99 40.89
CA VAL A 275 -33.05 60.44 41.05
C VAL A 275 -34.23 60.86 41.92
N ARG A 276 -33.94 61.24 43.17
CA ARG A 276 -34.89 61.90 44.07
C ARG A 276 -35.17 63.32 43.61
#